data_AF-V4KNN0-F1
#
_entry.id   AF-V4KNN0-F1
#
_cell.length_a   1.000
_cell.length_b   1.000
_cell.length_c   1.000
_cell.angle_alpha   90.00
_cell.angle_beta   90.00
_cell.angle_gamma   90.00
#
_symmetry.space_group_name_H-M   'P 1'
#
loop_
_entity.id
_entity.type
_entity.pdbx_description
1 polymer ?
#
loop_
_entity_poly.entity_id
_entity_poly.type
_entity_poly.pdbx_seq_one_letter_code
_entity_poly.pdbx_strand_id
1 'polypeptide(L)' 'MASKKITFVLVLCLCILLSSGFGEAALNPTGKRCPDPNGKDIKSECSIYCSQQGFMGGSCQGHKGNYMCKCYEG' A
#
# COMPACT_ATOMS: atom_id res chain seq x y z
N MET A 1 17.23 -42.86 -6.52
CA MET A 1 15.98 -42.09 -6.71
C MET A 1 15.48 -41.43 -5.41
N ALA A 2 16.38 -41.00 -4.51
CA ALA A 2 16.03 -40.31 -3.25
C ALA A 2 16.34 -38.79 -3.29
N SER A 3 17.24 -38.37 -4.20
CA SER A 3 17.70 -36.97 -4.29
C SER A 3 16.64 -36.00 -4.83
N LYS A 4 15.72 -36.48 -5.69
CA LYS A 4 14.67 -35.63 -6.30
C LYS A 4 13.57 -35.19 -5.33
N LYS A 5 13.34 -35.92 -4.23
CA LYS A 5 12.29 -35.61 -3.25
C LYS A 5 12.67 -34.45 -2.32
N ILE A 6 13.96 -34.34 -1.97
CA ILE A 6 14.46 -33.33 -1.03
C ILE A 6 14.48 -31.95 -1.69
N THR A 7 14.87 -31.87 -2.97
CA THR A 7 14.84 -30.63 -3.75
C THR A 7 13.44 -30.04 -3.86
N PHE A 8 12.42 -30.90 -4.00
CA PHE A 8 11.03 -30.44 -4.13
C PHE A 8 10.51 -29.75 -2.87
N VAL A 9 10.87 -30.28 -1.69
CA VAL A 9 10.49 -29.69 -0.40
C VAL A 9 11.19 -28.35 -0.16
N LEU A 10 12.47 -28.22 -0.56
CA LEU A 10 13.22 -26.97 -0.44
C LEU A 10 12.65 -25.85 -1.32
N VAL A 11 12.23 -26.17 -2.55
CA VAL A 11 11.60 -25.20 -3.46
C VAL A 11 10.25 -24.75 -2.90
N LEU A 12 9.43 -25.67 -2.39
CA LEU A 12 8.15 -25.34 -1.76
C LEU A 12 8.34 -24.42 -0.54
N CYS A 13 9.35 -24.67 0.30
CA CYS A 13 9.64 -23.83 1.47
C CYS A 13 10.07 -22.41 1.08
N LEU A 14 10.89 -22.28 0.03
CA LEU A 14 11.29 -20.97 -0.51
C LEU A 14 10.09 -20.19 -1.08
N CYS A 15 9.17 -20.85 -1.78
CA CYS A 15 7.96 -20.19 -2.30
C CYS A 15 7.04 -19.68 -1.17
N ILE A 16 6.91 -20.42 -0.07
CA ILE A 16 6.11 -19.99 1.08
C ILE A 16 6.76 -18.78 1.78
N LEU A 17 8.09 -18.78 1.93
CA LEU A 17 8.83 -17.65 2.50
C LEU A 17 8.74 -16.38 1.65
N LEU A 18 8.79 -16.50 0.31
CA LEU A 18 8.56 -15.36 -0.59
C LEU A 18 7.11 -14.84 -0.50
N SER A 19 6.14 -15.72 -0.26
CA SER A 19 4.73 -15.32 -0.12
C SER A 19 4.47 -14.56 1.20
N SER A 20 5.24 -14.86 2.26
CA SER A 20 5.17 -14.13 3.53
C SER A 20 5.86 -12.75 3.53
N GLY A 21 6.56 -12.40 2.45
CA GLY A 21 7.19 -11.08 2.27
C GLY A 21 6.33 -10.06 1.52
N PHE A 22 5.20 -10.49 0.93
CA PHE A 22 4.27 -9.62 0.20
C PHE A 22 2.96 -9.46 0.99
N GLY A 23 3.13 -9.15 2.26
CA GLY A 23 2.07 -8.95 3.23
C GLY A 23 2.45 -7.84 4.19
N GLU A 24 3.21 -6.84 3.71
CA GLU A 24 3.09 -5.52 4.31
C GLU A 24 1.62 -5.19 4.21
N ALA A 25 0.95 -5.14 5.35
CA ALA A 25 -0.35 -4.55 5.45
C ALA A 25 -0.27 -3.20 4.72
N ALA A 26 -0.84 -3.13 3.52
CA ALA A 26 -1.37 -1.90 3.00
C ALA A 26 -2.51 -1.54 3.96
N LEU A 27 -2.14 -1.08 5.16
CA LEU A 27 -2.94 -0.32 6.09
C LEU A 27 -3.54 0.77 5.23
N ASN A 28 -4.75 0.53 4.74
CA ASN A 28 -5.49 1.30 3.75
C ASN A 28 -4.65 2.38 3.04
N PRO A 29 -4.34 2.25 1.74
CA PRO A 29 -3.59 3.30 1.02
C PRO A 29 -4.26 4.67 1.12
N THR A 30 -5.52 4.69 1.54
CA THR A 30 -6.28 5.83 2.06
C THR A 30 -6.18 5.94 3.59
N GLY A 31 -5.58 7.02 4.11
CA GLY A 31 -5.48 7.20 5.57
C GLY A 31 -4.44 8.19 6.07
N LYS A 32 -3.53 8.66 5.20
CA LYS A 32 -2.62 9.76 5.54
C LYS A 32 -3.45 11.00 5.88
N ARG A 33 -3.25 11.56 7.07
CA ARG A 33 -3.93 12.79 7.48
C ARG A 33 -3.45 13.96 6.61
N CYS A 34 -4.38 14.76 6.13
CA CYS A 34 -4.06 15.94 5.37
C CYS A 34 -3.36 16.99 6.26
N PRO A 35 -2.29 17.63 5.77
CA PRO A 35 -1.61 18.67 6.54
C PRO A 35 -2.49 19.90 6.75
N ASP A 36 -3.43 20.15 5.82
CA ASP A 36 -4.34 21.29 5.90
C ASP A 36 -5.62 20.95 6.70
N PRO A 37 -5.96 21.74 7.72
CA PRO A 37 -7.17 21.52 8.53
C PRO A 37 -8.48 21.81 7.79
N ASN A 38 -8.42 22.45 6.62
CA ASN A 38 -9.55 22.71 5.73
C ASN A 38 -9.66 21.69 4.59
N GLY A 39 -8.75 20.70 4.54
CA GLY A 39 -8.82 19.62 3.56
C GLY A 39 -8.28 20.01 2.19
N LYS A 40 -7.47 21.07 2.10
CA LYS A 40 -6.76 21.39 0.87
C LYS A 40 -5.57 20.45 0.69
N ASP A 41 -5.45 19.88 -0.51
CA ASP A 41 -4.24 19.12 -0.87
C ASP A 41 -3.10 20.11 -1.19
N ILE A 42 -2.42 20.56 -0.14
CA ILE A 42 -1.29 21.49 -0.26
C ILE A 42 -0.12 20.76 -0.91
N LYS A 43 0.44 21.34 -1.98
CA LYS A 43 1.57 20.78 -2.74
C LYS A 43 1.31 19.38 -3.33
N SER A 44 0.04 19.01 -3.50
CA SER A 44 -0.35 17.70 -4.03
C SER A 44 0.19 16.52 -3.21
N GLU A 45 0.36 16.69 -1.90
CA GLU A 45 0.93 15.66 -1.03
C GLU A 45 0.11 14.36 -1.00
N CYS A 46 -1.22 14.45 -1.01
CA CYS A 46 -2.07 13.26 -1.12
C CYS A 46 -1.92 12.61 -2.48
N SER A 47 -1.89 13.41 -3.55
CA SER A 47 -1.70 12.88 -4.90
C SER A 47 -0.38 12.12 -5.02
N ILE A 48 0.74 12.71 -4.56
CA ILE A 48 2.06 12.07 -4.60
C ILE A 48 2.08 10.79 -3.76
N TYR A 49 1.52 10.84 -2.54
CA TYR A 49 1.44 9.69 -1.65
C TYR A 49 0.63 8.53 -2.27
N CYS A 50 -0.49 8.82 -2.93
CA CYS A 50 -1.28 7.82 -3.61
C CYS A 50 -0.59 7.28 -4.86
N SER A 51 0.06 8.13 -5.66
CA SER A 51 0.81 7.69 -6.84
C SER A 51 2.01 6.81 -6.50
N GLN A 52 2.70 7.07 -5.38
CA GLN A 52 3.80 6.21 -4.90
C GLN A 52 3.33 4.81 -4.49
N GLN A 53 2.05 4.67 -4.14
CA GLN A 53 1.43 3.39 -3.81
C GLN A 53 0.78 2.70 -5.02
N GLY A 54 0.91 3.27 -6.22
CA GLY A 54 0.39 2.68 -7.46
C GLY A 54 -1.03 3.12 -7.83
N PHE A 55 -1.61 4.11 -7.15
CA PHE A 55 -2.91 4.69 -7.53
C PHE A 55 -2.74 5.77 -8.60
N MET A 56 -3.81 6.09 -9.34
CA MET A 56 -3.76 7.18 -10.33
C MET A 56 -3.50 8.56 -9.71
N GLY A 57 -3.89 8.72 -8.44
CA GLY A 57 -3.74 9.94 -7.67
C GLY A 57 -4.62 9.89 -6.43
N GLY A 58 -4.78 11.03 -5.77
CA GLY A 58 -5.63 11.11 -4.59
C GLY A 58 -5.89 12.55 -4.15
N SER A 59 -6.84 12.71 -3.25
CA SER A 59 -7.19 14.01 -2.68
C SER A 59 -7.61 13.91 -1.22
N CYS A 60 -7.57 15.04 -0.52
CA CYS A 60 -8.08 15.17 0.83
C CYS A 60 -9.61 15.10 0.85
N GLN A 61 -10.17 14.12 1.54
CA GLN A 61 -11.60 13.98 1.78
C GLN A 61 -11.89 13.78 3.26
N GLY A 62 -13.04 14.26 3.73
CA GLY A 62 -13.44 14.18 5.14
C GLY A 62 -14.14 15.45 5.62
N HIS A 63 -13.96 15.75 6.91
CA HIS A 63 -14.53 16.93 7.56
C HIS A 63 -13.45 17.73 8.29
N LYS A 64 -13.78 18.98 8.68
CA LYS A 64 -12.85 19.89 9.37
C LYS A 64 -12.19 19.20 10.58
N GLY A 65 -10.87 19.20 10.60
CA GLY A 65 -10.07 18.53 11.63
C GLY A 65 -9.83 17.03 11.41
N ASN A 66 -10.46 16.40 10.43
CA ASN A 66 -10.27 14.99 10.09
C ASN A 66 -10.36 14.76 8.57
N TYR A 67 -9.52 15.46 7.83
CA TYR A 67 -9.32 15.21 6.41
C TYR A 67 -8.24 14.14 6.22
N MET A 68 -8.55 13.13 5.39
CA MET A 68 -7.64 12.05 5.05
C MET A 68 -7.45 11.96 3.55
N CYS A 69 -6.26 11.55 3.11
CA CYS A 69 -6.00 11.24 1.72
C CYS A 69 -6.85 10.04 1.30
N LYS A 70 -7.66 10.24 0.26
CA LYS A 70 -8.37 9.19 -0.45
C LYS A 70 -7.76 9.04 -1.83
N CYS A 71 -7.24 7.86 -2.10
CA CYS A 71 -6.63 7.48 -3.38
C CYS A 71 -7.69 6.99 -4.36
N TYR A 72 -7.45 7.21 -5.65
CA TYR A 72 -8.34 6.82 -6.74
C TYR A 72 -7.71 5.69 -7.55
N GLU A 73 -8.48 4.62 -7.75
CA GLU A 73 -8.15 3.53 -8.66
C GLU A 73 -8.56 3.91 -10.09
N GLY A 74 -7.81 3.42 -11.08
CA GLY A 74 -7.95 3.72 -12.50
C GLY A 74 -8.34 2.54 -13.34
#